data_AF-A0A7L1IW27-F1
#
_entry.id   AF-A0A7L1IW27-F1
#
_cell.length_a   1.000
_cell.length_b   1.000
_cell.length_c   1.000
_cell.angle_alpha   90.00
_cell.angle_beta   90.00
_cell.angle_gamma   90.00
#
_symmetry.space_group_name_H-M   'P 1'
#
loop_
_entity.id
_entity.type
_entity.pdbx_description
1 polymer ?
#
loop_
_entity_poly.entity_id
_entity_poly.type
_entity_poly.pdbx_seq_one_letter_code
_entity_poly.pdbx_strand_id
1 'polypeptide(L)'
;LQHSVSRANCNKIIMLFTDGGEERAQEIFHKYNEDKKVRFSLVWSLNPQRRRTLQPLWAACATRCYYYEIPSIGAIRINTQEYLDVLGRPMVLAGEKAKQVQWTNVYLDAL
;
A
#
# COMPACT_ATOMS: atom_id res chain seq x y z
N LEU A 1 8.59 -4.49 31.44
CA LEU A 1 7.60 -5.21 30.62
C LEU A 1 7.96 -5.03 29.15
N GLN A 2 8.85 -5.88 28.65
CA GLN A 2 9.33 -5.82 27.27
C GLN A 2 8.49 -6.79 26.44
N HIS A 3 7.36 -6.33 25.95
CA HIS A 3 6.61 -7.08 24.94
C HIS A 3 7.48 -7.15 23.68
N SER A 4 8.15 -8.27 23.47
CA SER A 4 8.77 -8.62 22.20
C SER A 4 7.65 -8.88 21.19
N VAL A 5 7.05 -7.80 20.69
CA VAL A 5 6.07 -7.87 19.60
C VAL A 5 6.79 -8.45 18.39
N SER A 6 6.45 -9.68 18.01
CA SER A 6 6.93 -10.30 16.78
C SER A 6 6.52 -9.42 15.60
N ARG A 7 7.50 -8.92 14.84
CA ARG A 7 7.30 -8.10 13.64
C ARG A 7 7.89 -8.85 12.46
N ALA A 8 7.21 -8.83 11.32
CA ALA A 8 7.69 -9.49 10.10
C ALA A 8 9.03 -8.94 9.58
N ASN A 9 9.40 -7.70 9.93
CA ASN A 9 10.64 -7.03 9.52
C ASN A 9 10.95 -7.06 8.00
N CYS A 10 9.91 -7.16 7.17
CA CYS A 10 10.02 -7.12 5.71
C CYS A 10 9.50 -5.79 5.16
N ASN A 11 8.66 -5.83 4.13
CA ASN A 11 8.04 -4.65 3.52
C ASN A 11 7.21 -3.88 4.55
N LYS A 12 7.55 -2.60 4.75
CA LYS A 12 6.81 -1.68 5.62
C LYS A 12 5.83 -0.87 4.78
N ILE A 13 4.54 -1.10 5.00
CA ILE A 13 3.47 -0.40 4.29
C ILE A 13 2.45 0.18 5.28
N ILE A 14 1.90 1.32 4.93
CA ILE A 14 0.74 1.92 5.60
C ILE A 14 -0.31 2.18 4.52
N MET A 15 -1.50 1.60 4.65
CA MET A 15 -2.61 1.84 3.74
C MET A 15 -3.61 2.80 4.39
N LEU A 16 -3.89 3.92 3.74
CA LEU A 16 -4.84 4.92 4.19
C LEU A 16 -6.06 4.94 3.27
N PHE A 17 -7.24 4.72 3.83
CA PHE A 17 -8.52 4.90 3.14
C PHE A 17 -9.07 6.29 3.49
N THR A 18 -9.32 7.12 2.49
CA THR A 18 -9.81 8.49 2.68
C THR A 18 -10.80 8.86 1.57
N ASP A 19 -11.82 9.65 1.91
CA ASP A 19 -12.78 10.26 0.98
C ASP A 19 -12.36 11.67 0.53
N GLY A 20 -11.21 12.16 1.03
CA GLY A 20 -10.86 13.57 0.98
C GLY A 20 -9.73 13.97 1.93
N GLY A 21 -8.82 14.81 1.45
CA GLY A 21 -7.90 15.58 2.28
C GLY A 21 -7.71 16.95 1.65
N GLU A 22 -7.60 18.00 2.47
CA GLU A 22 -7.34 19.36 1.97
C GLU A 22 -5.88 19.78 2.23
N GLU A 23 -5.21 19.13 3.18
CA GLU A 23 -3.84 19.44 3.59
C GLU A 23 -2.86 18.34 3.18
N ARG A 24 -1.69 18.76 2.69
CA ARG A 24 -0.57 17.86 2.43
C ARG A 24 0.23 17.66 3.71
N ALA A 25 0.31 16.43 4.22
CA ALA A 25 1.13 16.08 5.38
C ALA A 25 2.65 16.03 5.06
N GLN A 26 3.19 17.03 4.36
CA GLN A 26 4.57 17.03 3.86
C GLN A 26 5.59 16.95 4.99
N GLU A 27 5.35 17.70 6.07
CA GLU A 27 6.24 17.74 7.24
C GLU A 27 6.33 16.38 7.93
N ILE A 28 5.23 15.64 8.01
CA ILE A 28 5.19 14.30 8.59
C ILE A 28 6.00 13.32 7.73
N PHE A 29 5.81 13.36 6.41
CA PHE A 29 6.60 12.51 5.52
C PHE A 29 8.08 12.84 5.55
N HIS A 30 8.44 14.12 5.64
CA HIS A 30 9.82 14.54 5.74
C HIS A 30 10.45 14.12 7.08
N LYS A 31 9.76 14.32 8.19
CA LYS A 31 10.25 13.99 9.54
C LYS A 31 10.42 12.49 9.78
N TYR A 32 9.48 11.67 9.30
CA TYR A 32 9.42 10.25 9.65
C TYR A 32 9.83 9.30 8.52
N ASN A 33 9.85 9.75 7.26
CA ASN A 33 10.09 8.87 6.11
C ASN A 33 10.89 9.56 5.00
N GLU A 34 11.93 10.32 5.38
CA GLU A 34 12.83 10.98 4.43
C GLU A 34 13.49 9.99 3.45
N ASP A 35 13.97 8.85 3.97
CA ASP A 35 14.57 7.76 3.19
C ASP A 35 13.55 6.97 2.32
N LYS A 36 12.25 7.25 2.46
CA LYS A 36 11.15 6.55 1.77
C LYS A 36 11.18 5.03 1.99
N LYS A 37 11.61 4.59 3.19
CA LYS A 37 11.64 3.18 3.61
C LYS A 37 10.24 2.61 3.84
N VAL A 38 9.28 3.44 4.22
CA VAL A 38 7.87 3.08 4.39
C VAL A 38 7.10 3.50 3.13
N ARG A 39 6.34 2.58 2.54
CA ARG A 39 5.47 2.87 1.39
C ARG A 39 4.06 3.19 1.87
N PHE A 40 3.46 4.28 1.40
CA PHE A 40 2.12 4.70 1.80
C PHE A 40 1.12 4.49 0.66
N SER A 41 0.29 3.45 0.76
CA SER A 41 -0.78 3.23 -0.22
C SER A 41 -1.97 4.10 0.16
N LEU A 42 -2.38 4.99 -0.73
CA LEU A 42 -3.55 5.85 -0.51
C LEU A 42 -4.68 5.38 -1.40
N VAL A 43 -5.81 5.09 -0.76
CA VAL A 43 -7.03 4.62 -1.42
C VAL A 43 -8.08 5.71 -1.28
N TRP A 44 -8.57 6.22 -2.41
CA TRP A 44 -9.60 7.23 -2.47
C TRP A 44 -10.97 6.62 -2.76
N SER A 45 -11.97 7.01 -1.97
CA SER A 45 -13.37 6.66 -2.20
C SER A 45 -14.07 7.76 -3.00
N LEU A 46 -14.59 7.43 -4.18
CA LEU A 46 -15.34 8.36 -5.02
C LEU A 46 -16.70 8.66 -4.41
N ASN A 47 -16.82 9.76 -3.66
CA ASN A 47 -18.09 10.45 -3.51
C ASN A 47 -18.20 11.48 -4.67
N PRO A 48 -19.19 11.36 -5.60
CA PRO A 48 -19.24 12.15 -6.85
C PRO A 48 -19.20 13.68 -6.69
N GLN A 49 -19.46 14.18 -5.48
CA GLN A 49 -19.50 15.60 -5.11
C GLN A 49 -18.11 16.21 -4.83
N ARG A 50 -17.05 15.44 -4.59
CA ARG A 50 -15.70 15.97 -4.25
C ARG A 50 -14.63 15.65 -5.30
N ARG A 51 -14.91 16.05 -6.54
CA ARG A 51 -14.14 15.70 -7.76
C ARG A 51 -12.79 16.42 -7.93
N ARG A 52 -12.15 16.91 -6.87
CA ARG A 52 -10.91 17.70 -6.95
C ARG A 52 -10.00 17.47 -5.76
N THR A 53 -9.16 16.45 -5.81
CA THR A 53 -8.04 16.41 -4.86
C THR A 53 -6.82 15.76 -5.50
N LEU A 54 -5.87 16.61 -5.93
CA LEU A 54 -4.54 16.22 -6.42
C LEU A 54 -3.61 15.73 -5.28
N GLN A 55 -4.08 15.75 -4.04
CA GLN A 55 -3.24 15.62 -2.85
C GLN A 55 -2.97 14.17 -2.44
N PRO A 56 -3.95 13.24 -2.44
CA PRO A 56 -3.67 11.82 -2.26
C PRO A 56 -2.72 11.29 -3.33
N LEU A 57 -2.89 11.74 -4.58
CA LEU A 57 -1.98 11.43 -5.68
C LEU A 57 -0.55 11.94 -5.39
N TRP A 58 -0.43 13.17 -4.89
CA TRP A 58 0.87 13.72 -4.48
C TRP A 58 1.52 12.90 -3.36
N ALA A 59 0.75 12.50 -2.34
CA ALA A 59 1.26 11.70 -1.23
C ALA A 59 1.71 10.29 -1.66
N ALA A 60 1.00 9.66 -2.61
CA ALA A 60 1.43 8.40 -3.21
C ALA A 60 2.74 8.57 -4.01
N CYS A 61 2.84 9.64 -4.81
CA CYS A 61 4.06 9.97 -5.56
C CYS A 61 5.26 10.24 -4.64
N ALA A 62 5.05 10.99 -3.56
CA ALA A 62 6.09 11.33 -2.59
C ALA A 62 6.71 10.07 -1.94
N THR A 63 5.88 9.04 -1.70
CA THR A 63 6.24 7.83 -0.95
C THR A 63 6.56 6.61 -1.82
N ARG A 64 6.72 6.80 -3.14
CA ARG A 64 6.96 5.73 -4.14
C ARG A 64 5.90 4.63 -4.10
N CYS A 65 4.67 5.01 -3.81
CA CYS A 65 3.54 4.10 -3.73
C CYS A 65 2.54 4.34 -4.86
N TYR A 66 1.47 3.56 -4.87
CA TYR A 66 0.40 3.63 -5.85
C TYR A 66 -0.87 4.21 -5.24
N TYR A 67 -1.68 4.80 -6.10
CA TYR A 67 -2.96 5.42 -5.75
C TYR A 67 -4.07 4.59 -6.41
N TYR A 68 -5.10 4.25 -5.64
CA TYR A 68 -6.24 3.47 -6.11
C TYR A 68 -7.54 4.24 -5.89
N GLU A 69 -8.41 4.22 -6.91
CA GLU A 69 -9.75 4.81 -6.83
C GLU A 69 -10.79 3.71 -6.71
N ILE A 70 -11.54 3.70 -5.61
CA ILE A 70 -12.67 2.78 -5.42
C ILE A 70 -13.97 3.49 -5.80
N PRO A 71 -14.59 3.15 -6.94
CA PRO A 71 -15.85 3.75 -7.37
C PRO A 71 -17.07 3.25 -6.61
N SER A 72 -17.01 2.05 -6.04
CA SER A 72 -18.13 1.43 -5.34
C SER A 72 -17.66 0.29 -4.44
N ILE A 73 -18.53 -0.14 -3.51
CA ILE A 73 -18.27 -1.29 -2.63
C ILE A 73 -17.97 -2.56 -3.45
N GLY A 74 -18.54 -2.73 -4.65
CA GLY A 74 -18.26 -3.87 -5.52
C GLY A 74 -16.84 -3.90 -6.09
N ALA A 75 -16.18 -2.74 -6.22
CA ALA A 75 -14.82 -2.63 -6.73
C ALA A 75 -13.74 -2.78 -5.64
N ILE A 76 -14.12 -2.80 -4.36
CA ILE A 76 -13.17 -2.88 -3.24
C ILE A 76 -12.31 -4.14 -3.32
N ARG A 77 -12.90 -5.27 -3.74
CA ARG A 77 -12.22 -6.57 -3.78
C ARG A 77 -11.08 -6.60 -4.79
N ILE A 78 -11.24 -5.92 -5.93
CA ILE A 78 -10.24 -5.91 -7.00
C ILE A 78 -9.11 -4.95 -6.62
N ASN A 79 -9.45 -3.73 -6.22
CA ASN A 79 -8.45 -2.69 -5.94
C ASN A 79 -7.60 -2.98 -4.70
N THR A 80 -8.13 -3.75 -3.75
CA THR A 80 -7.36 -4.18 -2.57
C THR A 80 -6.40 -5.33 -2.85
N GLN A 81 -6.42 -5.95 -4.03
CA GLN A 81 -5.47 -7.00 -4.39
C GLN A 81 -4.27 -6.46 -5.19
N GLU A 82 -4.45 -5.38 -5.95
CA GLU A 82 -3.41 -4.83 -6.85
C GLU A 82 -2.17 -4.29 -6.13
N TYR A 83 -2.22 -4.03 -4.81
CA TYR A 83 -1.03 -3.61 -4.05
C TYR A 83 0.13 -4.61 -4.12
N LEU A 84 -0.15 -5.89 -4.39
CA LEU A 84 0.86 -6.93 -4.53
C LEU A 84 1.79 -6.66 -5.72
N ASP A 85 1.31 -6.06 -6.80
CA ASP A 85 2.13 -5.76 -7.98
C ASP A 85 3.23 -4.74 -7.67
N VAL A 86 2.95 -3.81 -6.77
CA VAL A 86 3.91 -2.79 -6.30
C VAL A 86 4.91 -3.41 -5.32
N LEU A 87 4.44 -4.31 -4.46
CA LEU A 87 5.28 -5.02 -3.51
C LEU A 87 6.21 -6.02 -4.21
N GLY A 88 5.81 -6.58 -5.34
CA GLY A 88 6.58 -7.55 -6.11
C GLY A 88 7.77 -6.97 -6.88
N ARG A 89 7.84 -5.66 -7.15
CA ARG A 89 8.91 -5.06 -7.97
C ARG A 89 10.33 -5.37 -7.47
N PRO A 90 10.66 -5.22 -6.16
CA PRO A 90 11.98 -5.58 -5.64
C PRO A 90 12.28 -7.07 -5.75
N MET A 91 11.26 -7.93 -5.69
CA MET A 91 11.40 -9.38 -5.85
C MET A 91 11.82 -9.73 -7.28
N VAL A 92 11.20 -9.10 -8.29
CA VAL A 92 11.58 -9.30 -9.70
C VAL A 92 13.01 -8.80 -9.97
N LEU A 93 13.42 -7.68 -9.37
CA LEU A 93 14.79 -7.15 -9.50
C LEU A 93 15.87 -8.06 -8.88
N ALA A 94 15.50 -8.88 -7.89
CA ALA A 94 16.42 -9.85 -7.29
C ALA A 94 16.68 -11.08 -8.18
N GLY A 95 15.95 -11.23 -9.30
CA GLY A 95 16.19 -12.24 -10.33
C GLY A 95 16.14 -13.67 -9.79
N GLU A 96 17.16 -14.46 -10.09
CA GLU A 96 17.25 -15.88 -9.67
C GLU A 96 17.19 -16.06 -8.15
N LYS A 97 17.69 -15.11 -7.35
CA LYS A 97 17.68 -15.22 -5.88
C LYS A 97 16.26 -15.23 -5.30
N ALA A 98 15.31 -14.63 -6.01
CA ALA A 98 13.90 -14.58 -5.60
C ALA A 98 13.10 -15.80 -6.03
N LYS A 99 13.61 -16.63 -6.95
CA LYS A 99 12.94 -17.85 -7.43
C LYS A 99 13.11 -18.99 -6.43
N GLN A 100 12.55 -18.82 -5.24
CA GLN A 100 12.54 -19.83 -4.20
C GLN A 100 11.16 -20.46 -4.08
N VAL A 101 11.10 -21.78 -4.04
CA VAL A 101 9.84 -22.52 -3.85
C VAL A 101 9.38 -22.33 -2.40
N GLN A 102 8.16 -21.83 -2.22
CA GLN A 102 7.49 -21.69 -0.92
C GLN A 102 6.23 -22.55 -0.92
N TRP A 103 6.02 -23.30 0.15
CA TRP A 103 4.85 -24.14 0.32
C TRP A 103 3.80 -23.38 1.14
N THR A 104 2.54 -23.43 0.71
CA THR A 104 1.41 -22.87 1.46
C THR A 104 1.08 -23.77 2.65
N ASN A 105 0.45 -23.21 3.68
CA ASN A 105 -0.14 -23.97 4.78
C ASN A 105 -1.25 -24.91 4.26
N VAL A 106 -1.70 -25.86 5.08
CA VAL A 106 -2.84 -26.73 4.74
C VAL A 106 -4.08 -25.87 4.51
N TYR A 107 -4.77 -26.10 3.39
CA TYR A 107 -6.04 -25.48 3.01
C TYR A 107 -6.97 -26.54 2.42
N LEU A 108 -8.28 -26.28 2.46
CA LEU A 108 -9.27 -27.10 1.76
C LEU A 108 -9.16 -26.83 0.26
N ASP A 109 -9.07 -27.89 -0.54
CA ASP A 109 -9.07 -27.76 -1.98
C ASP A 109 -10.38 -27.12 -2.46
N ALA A 110 -10.29 -26.38 -3.56
CA ALA A 110 -11.42 -25.65 -4.13
C ALA A 110 -12.38 -26.55 -4.93
N LEU A 111 -12.13 -27.87 -4.95
CA LEU A 111 -12.87 -28.91 -5.67
C LEU A 111 -14.10 -29.42 -4.91
#